data_AF-A0A6A4YWE0-F1
#
_entry.id   AF-A0A6A4YWE0-F1
#
_cell.length_a   1.000
_cell.length_b   1.000
_cell.length_c   1.000
_cell.angle_alpha   90.00
_cell.angle_beta   90.00
_cell.angle_gamma   90.00
#
_symmetry.space_group_name_H-M   'P 1'
#
loop_
_entity.id
_entity.type
_entity.pdbx_description
1 polymer ?
#
loop_
_entity_poly.entity_id
_entity_poly.type
_entity_poly.pdbx_seq_one_letter_code
_entity_poly.pdbx_strand_id
1 'polypeptide(L)'
;MSFVATPSSNHPWACCSASNNDPAPDMVYCTTTVTCTPLDSLNRFSPLLLDFLNKKTTVELPDRAAKGILAKEWYTVPRTNGGLGLPTLSATTRSLQLNLFFGGLRQIRQHPGKTPKWLNPAITLFSQALVGHGCGMDILYLHLRQPARFGMGYYGRILGPYLHQVLCTWNQAATVPSVATMNMLDLFHIPFWITPSCTTTQQPLRTLTKTAGLFTALQSPLAHLWDFVQGGYNLPTAFTDALFWLAPSRTALMAGTAIARHLEPLTARILDIPSGPTFQAHLNAAHHAWTIDGSPVESITAFKIRKQLHQVQPPSIQLTRLGVHRQVNWPQVWQRELSLDRHLLPIFGDIKFRLQHNALGFLYKFAWRHGSTNCVHGCDTPETAIHLFWDCPHAKRIWKRYLTPLEFIFGRLGWQDILFTDSIRLKEEFKKQPQDGFFVLLQFVRAICFRQLWLQRNLLLYNEAFPDTLALDAEIQAYMWLHIQAHFKRIDGQDKRKYKRFYDILRRGGDVYKDFLPKQQSQNEVNNSGSPPSQVQDVRP
;
A
#
# COMPACT_ATOMS: atom_id res chain seq x y z
N MET A 1 9.47 41.52 13.88
CA MET A 1 8.10 41.74 13.37
C MET A 1 7.35 40.44 13.51
N SER A 2 6.44 40.41 14.48
CA SER A 2 5.61 39.28 14.86
C SER A 2 4.51 39.07 13.82
N PHE A 3 4.36 37.86 13.30
CA PHE A 3 3.14 37.44 12.62
C PHE A 3 2.52 36.28 13.41
N VAL A 4 1.47 36.63 14.13
CA VAL A 4 0.48 35.70 14.68
C VAL A 4 -0.46 35.34 13.54
N ALA A 5 -0.62 34.04 13.26
CA ALA A 5 -1.68 33.53 12.40
C ALA A 5 -2.37 32.37 13.14
N THR A 6 -3.68 32.54 13.35
CA THR A 6 -4.60 31.56 13.93
C THR A 6 -4.83 30.37 12.99
N PRO A 7 -5.14 29.17 13.51
CA PRO A 7 -5.30 27.98 12.70
C PRO A 7 -6.72 27.88 12.12
N SER A 8 -6.84 27.90 10.79
CA SER A 8 -8.04 27.41 10.10
C SER A 8 -7.79 25.98 9.61
N SER A 9 -8.72 25.11 9.97
CA SER A 9 -8.76 23.69 9.68
C SER A 9 -8.92 23.45 8.17
N ASN A 10 -7.88 22.88 7.53
CA ASN A 10 -7.95 21.89 6.42
C ASN A 10 -6.59 21.84 5.68
N HIS A 11 -5.60 21.17 6.26
CA HIS A 11 -4.36 20.84 5.55
C HIS A 11 -3.87 19.42 5.90
N PRO A 12 -3.42 18.60 4.91
CA PRO A 12 -3.08 17.19 5.10
C PRO A 12 -1.67 16.96 5.70
N TRP A 13 -1.15 17.93 6.47
CA TRP A 13 0.20 17.87 7.06
C TRP A 13 0.23 17.32 8.49
N ALA A 14 -0.91 16.88 9.04
CA ALA A 14 -1.04 16.50 10.44
C ALA A 14 -0.66 15.04 10.78
N CYS A 15 0.28 14.41 10.06
CA CYS A 15 0.71 13.02 10.40
C CYS A 15 2.21 12.85 10.69
N CYS A 16 2.96 13.94 10.86
CA CYS A 16 4.37 13.89 11.26
C CYS A 16 4.64 14.76 12.49
N SER A 17 3.91 14.53 13.59
CA SER A 17 4.29 15.04 14.91
C SER A 17 4.46 13.86 15.87
N ALA A 18 5.66 13.28 15.87
CA ALA A 18 6.11 12.35 16.89
C ALA A 18 7.43 12.86 17.48
N SER A 19 7.36 13.34 18.73
CA SER A 19 8.44 13.59 19.71
C SER A 19 9.63 14.48 19.32
N ASN A 20 9.84 15.52 20.12
CA ASN A 20 10.89 16.56 20.05
C ASN A 20 12.37 16.12 20.12
N ASN A 21 12.73 14.85 19.91
CA ASN A 21 14.10 14.39 20.20
C ASN A 21 14.91 13.81 19.03
N ASP A 22 14.44 13.84 17.78
CA ASP A 22 15.30 13.52 16.62
C ASP A 22 14.85 14.25 15.33
N PRO A 23 15.45 15.39 14.97
CA PRO A 23 15.08 16.17 13.78
C PRO A 23 15.57 15.57 12.44
N ALA A 24 16.34 14.48 12.48
CA ALA A 24 17.02 13.94 11.31
C ALA A 24 16.10 13.41 10.19
N PRO A 25 15.00 12.68 10.45
CA PRO A 25 14.17 12.11 9.38
C PRO A 25 13.45 13.17 8.56
N ASP A 26 12.89 14.18 9.23
CA ASP A 26 12.06 15.21 8.60
C ASP A 26 12.90 16.12 7.69
N MET A 27 14.12 16.46 8.11
CA MET A 27 15.04 17.24 7.30
C MET A 27 15.47 16.48 6.03
N VAL A 28 15.74 15.17 6.12
CA VAL A 28 16.07 14.35 4.95
C VAL A 28 14.92 14.35 3.94
N TYR A 29 13.66 14.26 4.38
CA TYR A 29 12.52 14.30 3.47
C TYR A 29 12.35 15.67 2.81
N CYS A 30 12.49 16.77 3.55
CA CYS A 30 12.45 18.12 2.97
C CYS A 30 13.54 18.34 1.92
N THR A 31 14.79 17.98 2.23
CA THR A 31 15.92 18.17 1.31
C THR A 31 15.81 17.27 0.08
N THR A 32 15.46 15.99 0.26
CA THR A 32 15.37 15.02 -0.85
C THR A 32 14.20 15.30 -1.80
N THR A 33 13.18 16.03 -1.35
CA THR A 33 12.04 16.43 -2.19
C THR A 33 12.46 17.40 -3.30
N VAL A 34 13.48 18.23 -3.07
CA VAL A 34 13.90 19.29 -4.01
C VAL A 34 15.33 19.12 -4.54
N THR A 35 16.05 18.08 -4.11
CA THR A 35 17.41 17.77 -4.56
C THR A 35 17.54 16.33 -5.02
N CYS A 36 18.43 16.09 -5.99
CA CYS A 36 18.79 14.72 -6.35
C CYS A 36 19.63 14.13 -5.22
N THR A 37 19.10 13.12 -4.54
CA THR A 37 19.85 12.39 -3.52
C THR A 37 20.27 11.04 -4.08
N PRO A 38 21.60 10.80 -4.24
CA PRO A 38 22.10 9.51 -4.71
C PRO A 38 21.59 8.36 -3.85
N LEU A 39 21.34 7.21 -4.48
CA LEU A 39 20.87 6.02 -3.78
C LEU A 39 21.84 5.59 -2.67
N ASP A 40 23.15 5.75 -2.90
CA ASP A 40 24.18 5.44 -1.90
C ASP A 40 24.07 6.33 -0.66
N SER A 41 23.80 7.63 -0.84
CA SER A 41 23.57 8.55 0.28
C SER A 41 22.32 8.17 1.07
N LEU A 42 21.22 7.79 0.40
CA LEU A 42 20.01 7.31 1.07
C LEU A 42 20.26 5.99 1.81
N ASN A 43 21.04 5.09 1.21
CA ASN A 43 21.35 3.79 1.80
C ASN A 43 22.17 3.91 3.09
N ARG A 44 22.98 4.97 3.25
CA ARG A 44 23.69 5.26 4.51
C ARG A 44 22.75 5.50 5.70
N PHE A 45 21.52 5.99 5.46
CA PHE A 45 20.51 6.17 6.52
C PHE A 45 19.65 4.93 6.76
N SER A 46 19.73 3.90 5.90
CA SER A 46 18.94 2.68 6.06
C SER A 46 19.27 1.93 7.37
N PRO A 47 20.53 1.84 7.83
CA PRO A 47 20.87 1.29 9.14
C PRO A 47 20.17 1.99 10.30
N LEU A 48 20.20 3.33 10.36
CA LEU A 48 19.56 4.12 11.42
C LEU A 48 18.05 3.82 11.54
N LEU A 49 17.35 3.77 10.41
CA LEU A 49 15.91 3.46 10.42
C LEU A 49 15.63 2.05 10.96
N LEU A 50 16.47 1.08 10.61
CA LEU A 50 16.32 -0.29 11.10
C LEU A 50 16.66 -0.40 12.58
N ASP A 51 17.67 0.32 13.05
CA ASP A 51 18.05 0.36 14.47
C ASP A 51 16.92 0.98 15.30
N PHE A 52 16.35 2.09 14.84
CA PHE A 52 15.16 2.68 15.45
C PHE A 52 14.00 1.67 15.56
N LEU A 53 13.69 0.96 14.46
CA LEU A 53 12.64 -0.07 14.47
C LEU A 53 12.97 -1.24 15.40
N ASN A 54 14.26 -1.54 15.57
CA ASN A 54 14.75 -2.57 16.47
C ASN A 54 14.99 -2.06 17.90
N LYS A 55 14.54 -0.84 18.22
CA LYS A 55 14.73 -0.18 19.52
C LYS A 55 16.19 -0.12 19.96
N LYS A 56 17.10 0.04 19.01
CA LYS A 56 18.50 0.30 19.26
C LYS A 56 18.78 1.77 18.97
N THR A 57 19.33 2.46 19.96
CA THR A 57 19.82 3.83 19.81
C THR A 57 21.30 3.77 19.47
N THR A 58 21.67 4.40 18.37
CA THR A 58 23.05 4.60 17.95
C THR A 58 23.30 6.10 17.87
N VAL A 59 24.39 6.55 18.50
CA VAL A 59 24.76 7.99 18.53
C VAL A 59 25.42 8.39 17.21
N GLU A 60 26.07 7.44 16.55
CA GLU A 60 26.75 7.63 15.26
C GLU A 60 26.02 6.88 14.14
N LEU A 61 26.24 7.33 12.90
CA LEU A 61 25.66 6.73 11.70
C LEU A 61 26.29 5.33 11.48
N PRO A 62 25.55 4.23 11.70
CA PRO A 62 26.14 2.91 11.68
C PRO A 62 26.31 2.41 10.24
N ASP A 63 27.45 1.79 9.94
CA ASP A 63 27.71 1.16 8.64
C ASP A 63 26.74 0.00 8.35
N ARG A 64 26.23 -0.64 9.41
CA ARG A 64 25.31 -1.77 9.33
C ARG A 64 24.25 -1.67 10.40
N ALA A 65 23.01 -1.98 10.03
CA ALA A 65 21.92 -2.12 10.98
C ALA A 65 22.26 -3.24 11.97
N ALA A 66 21.93 -3.02 13.23
CA ALA A 66 21.92 -4.08 14.21
C ALA A 66 20.95 -5.19 13.80
N LYS A 67 21.33 -6.42 14.14
CA LYS A 67 20.50 -7.59 13.84
C LYS A 67 19.12 -7.45 14.48
N GLY A 68 18.10 -7.35 13.63
CA GLY A 68 16.70 -7.30 14.02
C GLY A 68 16.11 -8.68 14.26
N ILE A 69 14.87 -8.68 14.75
CA ILE A 69 14.06 -9.87 14.98
C ILE A 69 13.56 -10.46 13.64
N LEU A 70 13.34 -9.60 12.65
CA LEU A 70 12.88 -9.96 11.30
C LEU A 70 13.96 -9.67 10.27
N ALA A 71 13.90 -10.36 9.14
CA ALA A 71 14.70 -10.02 7.97
C ALA A 71 14.32 -8.60 7.47
N LYS A 72 15.31 -7.86 6.95
CA LYS A 72 15.18 -6.44 6.55
C LYS A 72 14.03 -6.22 5.54
N GLU A 73 13.80 -7.21 4.69
CA GLU A 73 12.83 -7.15 3.61
C GLU A 73 11.40 -7.08 4.17
N TRP A 74 11.10 -7.80 5.25
CA TRP A 74 9.77 -7.84 5.89
C TRP A 74 9.29 -6.49 6.41
N TYR A 75 10.21 -5.60 6.81
CA TYR A 75 9.84 -4.24 7.19
C TYR A 75 9.22 -3.49 6.00
N THR A 76 9.69 -3.77 4.80
CA THR A 76 9.26 -3.07 3.60
C THR A 76 8.12 -3.74 2.85
N VAL A 77 7.99 -5.06 2.91
CA VAL A 77 6.89 -5.80 2.26
C VAL A 77 5.53 -5.18 2.64
N PRO A 78 4.59 -4.98 1.69
CA PRO A 78 3.27 -4.44 1.98
C PRO A 78 2.53 -5.23 3.06
N ARG A 79 1.70 -4.55 3.87
CA ARG A 79 0.89 -5.21 4.90
C ARG A 79 -0.03 -6.30 4.34
N THR A 80 -0.58 -6.08 3.15
CA THR A 80 -1.41 -7.06 2.43
C THR A 80 -0.66 -8.34 2.07
N ASN A 81 0.67 -8.31 2.13
CA ASN A 81 1.57 -9.43 1.84
C ASN A 81 2.34 -9.88 3.10
N GLY A 82 1.89 -9.45 4.29
CA GLY A 82 2.44 -9.90 5.58
C GLY A 82 3.58 -9.04 6.14
N GLY A 83 4.05 -8.01 5.43
CA GLY A 83 5.09 -7.12 5.97
C GLY A 83 4.53 -5.94 6.77
N LEU A 84 5.41 -5.02 7.15
CA LEU A 84 5.00 -3.79 7.86
C LEU A 84 4.55 -2.66 6.93
N GLY A 85 4.88 -2.76 5.64
CA GLY A 85 4.58 -1.78 4.60
C GLY A 85 5.35 -0.48 4.77
N LEU A 86 6.51 -0.51 5.43
CA LEU A 86 7.35 0.67 5.57
C LEU A 86 8.01 0.96 4.22
N PRO A 87 7.85 2.16 3.67
CA PRO A 87 8.48 2.47 2.41
C PRO A 87 9.99 2.55 2.56
N THR A 88 10.70 2.21 1.50
CA THR A 88 12.14 2.53 1.44
C THR A 88 12.32 4.04 1.37
N LEU A 89 13.47 4.52 1.84
CA LEU A 89 13.87 5.92 1.67
C LEU A 89 13.83 6.32 0.19
N SER A 90 14.39 5.48 -0.68
CA SER A 90 14.37 5.67 -2.14
C SER A 90 12.96 5.82 -2.71
N ALA A 91 12.03 4.90 -2.37
CA ALA A 91 10.64 5.00 -2.82
C ALA A 91 9.95 6.25 -2.25
N THR A 92 10.24 6.62 -1.01
CA THR A 92 9.68 7.82 -0.36
C THR A 92 10.16 9.09 -1.05
N THR A 93 11.46 9.27 -1.22
CA THR A 93 12.06 10.39 -1.96
C THR A 93 11.48 10.49 -3.37
N ARG A 94 11.50 9.41 -4.16
CA ARG A 94 10.92 9.41 -5.52
C ARG A 94 9.44 9.77 -5.51
N SER A 95 8.68 9.26 -4.53
CA SER A 95 7.25 9.59 -4.41
C SER A 95 7.00 11.07 -4.09
N LEU A 96 7.83 11.69 -3.25
CA LEU A 96 7.72 13.10 -2.89
C LEU A 96 8.11 14.01 -4.05
N GLN A 97 9.22 13.71 -4.72
CA GLN A 97 9.68 14.43 -5.91
C GLN A 97 8.63 14.40 -7.03
N LEU A 98 8.08 13.21 -7.32
CA LEU A 98 7.04 13.07 -8.34
C LEU A 98 5.71 13.73 -7.91
N ASN A 99 5.37 13.69 -6.61
CA ASN A 99 4.18 14.38 -6.10
C ASN A 99 4.31 15.91 -6.19
N LEU A 100 5.51 16.47 -5.96
CA LEU A 100 5.78 17.89 -6.21
C LEU A 100 5.58 18.23 -7.69
N PHE A 101 6.09 17.38 -8.59
CA PHE A 101 5.89 17.52 -10.02
C PHE A 101 4.41 17.49 -10.42
N PHE A 102 3.62 16.57 -9.87
CA PHE A 102 2.16 16.55 -10.06
C PHE A 102 1.47 17.80 -9.52
N GLY A 103 1.94 18.36 -8.40
CA GLY A 103 1.45 19.64 -7.91
C GLY A 103 1.59 20.76 -8.95
N GLY A 104 2.73 20.79 -9.64
CA GLY A 104 2.97 21.69 -10.77
C GLY A 104 2.02 21.47 -11.95
N LEU A 105 1.81 20.21 -12.34
CA LEU A 105 0.87 19.86 -13.42
C LEU A 105 -0.58 20.24 -13.07
N ARG A 106 -1.02 19.99 -11.83
CA ARG A 106 -2.36 20.40 -11.37
C ARG A 106 -2.54 21.91 -11.44
N GLN A 107 -1.53 22.67 -11.05
CA GLN A 107 -1.59 24.14 -11.11
C GLN A 107 -1.69 24.65 -12.56
N ILE A 108 -0.94 24.05 -13.49
CA ILE A 108 -1.05 24.36 -14.93
C ILE A 108 -2.48 24.06 -15.44
N ARG A 109 -3.04 22.90 -15.07
CA ARG A 109 -4.40 22.51 -15.46
C ARG A 109 -5.48 23.42 -14.91
N GLN A 110 -5.35 23.78 -13.63
CA GLN A 110 -6.32 24.64 -12.95
C GLN A 110 -6.25 26.06 -13.48
N HIS A 111 -5.08 26.55 -13.88
CA HIS A 111 -4.87 27.94 -14.31
C HIS A 111 -4.13 27.97 -15.66
N PRO A 112 -4.84 27.65 -16.77
CA PRO A 112 -4.26 27.68 -18.11
C PRO A 112 -3.67 29.07 -18.40
N GLY A 113 -2.36 29.15 -18.64
CA GLY A 113 -1.63 30.40 -18.85
C GLY A 113 -0.84 30.93 -17.64
N LYS A 114 -0.95 30.30 -16.46
CA LYS A 114 -0.11 30.62 -15.30
C LYS A 114 0.70 29.39 -14.86
N THR A 115 1.90 29.28 -15.42
CA THR A 115 2.85 28.27 -14.99
C THR A 115 3.45 28.63 -13.61
N PRO A 116 3.58 27.65 -12.68
CA PRO A 116 4.23 27.89 -11.40
C PRO A 116 5.65 28.43 -11.59
N LYS A 117 6.01 29.50 -10.85
CA LYS A 117 7.35 30.13 -10.97
C LYS A 117 8.50 29.14 -10.78
N TRP A 118 8.34 28.18 -9.87
CA TRP A 118 9.36 27.16 -9.59
C TRP A 118 9.51 26.13 -10.73
N LEU A 119 8.48 25.95 -11.55
CA LEU A 119 8.46 24.97 -12.64
C LEU A 119 8.95 25.56 -13.97
N ASN A 120 8.85 26.88 -14.15
CA ASN A 120 9.32 27.57 -15.36
C ASN A 120 10.75 27.21 -15.77
N PRO A 121 11.77 27.24 -14.88
CA PRO A 121 13.13 26.87 -15.25
C PRO A 121 13.23 25.41 -15.74
N ALA A 122 12.47 24.50 -15.13
CA ALA A 122 12.43 23.11 -15.56
C ALA A 122 11.84 22.97 -16.97
N ILE A 123 10.75 23.69 -17.29
CA ILE A 123 10.17 23.70 -18.63
C ILE A 123 11.14 24.25 -19.67
N THR A 124 11.90 25.29 -19.34
CA THR A 124 12.97 25.79 -20.22
C THR A 124 14.01 24.71 -20.50
N LEU A 125 14.47 23.99 -19.46
CA LEU A 125 15.39 22.85 -19.62
C LEU A 125 14.76 21.71 -20.43
N PHE A 126 13.45 21.48 -20.29
CA PHE A 126 12.74 20.48 -21.09
C PHE A 126 12.75 20.86 -22.57
N SER A 127 12.43 22.12 -22.90
CA SER A 127 12.51 22.62 -24.27
C SER A 127 13.93 22.53 -24.84
N GLN A 128 14.95 22.88 -24.04
CA GLN A 128 16.36 22.74 -24.44
C GLN A 128 16.75 21.28 -24.70
N ALA A 129 16.27 20.36 -23.86
CA ALA A 129 16.51 18.93 -24.03
C ALA A 129 15.82 18.37 -25.29
N LEU A 130 14.76 19.03 -25.76
CA LEU A 130 13.94 18.64 -26.91
C LEU A 130 14.21 19.44 -28.19
N VAL A 131 15.25 20.26 -28.24
CA VAL A 131 15.57 21.08 -29.43
C VAL A 131 15.56 20.23 -30.70
N GLY A 132 14.75 20.65 -31.69
CA GLY A 132 14.57 19.95 -32.97
C GLY A 132 13.58 18.77 -32.94
N HIS A 133 13.03 18.42 -31.78
CA HIS A 133 12.19 17.24 -31.60
C HIS A 133 10.83 17.51 -30.96
N GLY A 134 10.70 18.54 -30.13
CA GLY A 134 9.47 18.91 -29.42
C GLY A 134 9.70 20.13 -28.50
N CYS A 135 8.77 20.43 -27.59
CA CYS A 135 8.94 21.55 -26.67
C CYS A 135 8.30 21.32 -25.29
N GLY A 136 8.87 21.95 -24.26
CA GLY A 136 8.36 21.97 -22.89
C GLY A 136 7.89 20.62 -22.36
N MET A 137 6.60 20.50 -22.09
CA MET A 137 5.99 19.33 -21.46
C MET A 137 5.88 18.11 -22.38
N ASP A 138 6.23 18.21 -23.66
CA ASP A 138 6.31 17.03 -24.55
C ASP A 138 7.33 16.00 -24.03
N ILE A 139 8.22 16.42 -23.12
CA ILE A 139 9.18 15.54 -22.47
C ILE A 139 8.51 14.40 -21.67
N LEU A 140 7.24 14.58 -21.27
CA LEU A 140 6.45 13.57 -20.56
C LEU A 140 6.18 12.31 -21.40
N TYR A 141 6.37 12.42 -22.72
CA TYR A 141 6.24 11.31 -23.67
C TYR A 141 7.53 10.52 -23.87
N LEU A 142 8.68 11.11 -23.56
CA LEU A 142 9.95 10.45 -23.76
C LEU A 142 10.14 9.30 -22.79
N HIS A 143 10.52 8.14 -23.30
CA HIS A 143 10.86 6.98 -22.48
C HIS A 143 12.29 7.09 -21.93
N LEU A 144 12.46 7.85 -20.84
CA LEU A 144 13.73 7.97 -20.13
C LEU A 144 13.92 6.75 -19.20
N ARG A 145 15.05 6.07 -19.35
CA ARG A 145 15.46 4.95 -18.48
C ARG A 145 16.55 5.42 -17.52
N GLN A 146 16.56 4.86 -16.31
CA GLN A 146 17.73 4.99 -15.43
C GLN A 146 18.89 4.23 -16.07
N PRO A 147 20.00 4.89 -16.42
CA PRO A 147 21.13 4.20 -17.02
C PRO A 147 21.77 3.26 -15.99
N ALA A 148 21.87 1.98 -16.33
CA ALA A 148 22.42 0.96 -15.43
C ALA A 148 23.94 1.09 -15.22
N ARG A 149 24.67 1.69 -16.17
CA ARG A 149 26.15 1.76 -16.15
C ARG A 149 26.80 2.99 -16.83
N PHE A 150 26.04 3.87 -17.53
CA PHE A 150 26.63 4.94 -18.35
C PHE A 150 25.94 6.30 -18.18
N GLY A 151 26.55 7.21 -17.39
CA GLY A 151 26.27 8.66 -17.39
C GLY A 151 24.78 9.06 -17.32
N MET A 152 24.43 10.31 -17.61
CA MET A 152 23.03 10.76 -17.67
C MET A 152 22.45 10.77 -19.11
N GLY A 153 23.12 10.15 -20.09
CA GLY A 153 22.76 10.27 -21.51
C GLY A 153 22.79 11.72 -22.03
N TYR A 154 22.28 11.96 -23.25
CA TYR A 154 22.15 13.32 -23.81
C TYR A 154 21.16 14.17 -23.00
N TYR A 155 19.93 13.67 -22.85
CA TYR A 155 18.85 14.38 -22.14
C TYR A 155 19.22 14.69 -20.69
N GLY A 156 19.76 13.72 -19.93
CA GLY A 156 20.05 13.96 -18.53
C GLY A 156 21.24 14.88 -18.26
N ARG A 157 22.14 15.12 -19.24
CA ARG A 157 23.16 16.19 -19.12
C ARG A 157 22.53 17.58 -19.13
N ILE A 158 21.49 17.78 -19.95
CA ILE A 158 20.76 19.05 -20.06
C ILE A 158 19.83 19.24 -18.86
N LEU A 159 19.08 18.20 -18.51
CA LEU A 159 18.09 18.25 -17.42
C LEU A 159 18.73 18.30 -16.02
N GLY A 160 19.96 17.83 -15.90
CA GLY A 160 20.58 17.56 -14.62
C GLY A 160 19.97 16.34 -13.90
N PRO A 161 20.59 15.92 -12.78
CA PRO A 161 20.29 14.63 -12.16
C PRO A 161 18.91 14.58 -11.51
N TYR A 162 18.45 15.70 -10.96
CA TYR A 162 17.16 15.79 -10.27
C TYR A 162 15.98 15.62 -11.24
N LEU A 163 15.89 16.47 -12.28
CA LEU A 163 14.78 16.41 -13.23
C LEU A 163 14.80 15.11 -14.03
N HIS A 164 15.99 14.60 -14.36
CA HIS A 164 16.13 13.30 -15.00
C HIS A 164 15.56 12.17 -14.13
N GLN A 165 15.84 12.17 -12.81
CA GLN A 165 15.26 11.19 -11.88
C GLN A 165 13.73 11.31 -11.77
N VAL A 166 13.18 12.53 -11.70
CA VAL A 166 11.74 12.76 -11.67
C VAL A 166 11.08 12.19 -12.91
N LEU A 167 11.63 12.48 -14.10
CA LEU A 167 11.07 12.01 -15.36
C LEU A 167 11.23 10.49 -15.57
N CYS A 168 12.32 9.89 -15.09
CA CYS A 168 12.43 8.43 -15.04
C CYS A 168 11.34 7.81 -14.16
N THR A 169 11.05 8.42 -13.01
CA THR A 169 10.00 7.95 -12.09
C THR A 169 8.61 8.16 -12.70
N TRP A 170 8.38 9.29 -13.37
CA TRP A 170 7.19 9.54 -14.19
C TRP A 170 6.98 8.43 -15.22
N ASN A 171 8.00 8.09 -16.01
CA ASN A 171 7.89 7.08 -17.06
C ASN A 171 7.60 5.67 -16.56
N GLN A 172 7.96 5.36 -15.31
CA GLN A 172 7.64 4.10 -14.65
C GLN A 172 6.21 4.10 -14.09
N ALA A 173 5.72 5.25 -13.64
CA ALA A 173 4.47 5.38 -12.90
C ALA A 173 3.26 5.75 -13.78
N ALA A 174 3.45 6.70 -14.69
CA ALA A 174 2.39 7.30 -15.49
C ALA A 174 2.06 6.45 -16.72
N THR A 175 0.77 6.32 -16.98
CA THR A 175 0.22 5.69 -18.17
C THR A 175 -0.51 6.72 -19.01
N VAL A 176 -0.25 6.66 -20.33
CA VAL A 176 -1.04 7.38 -21.32
C VAL A 176 -2.45 6.78 -21.32
N PRO A 177 -3.51 7.60 -21.26
CA PRO A 177 -4.90 7.13 -21.27
C PRO A 177 -5.22 6.28 -22.50
N SER A 178 -6.26 5.46 -22.40
CA SER A 178 -6.76 4.75 -23.58
C SER A 178 -7.52 5.73 -24.49
N VAL A 179 -7.50 5.47 -25.79
CA VAL A 179 -8.18 6.29 -26.81
C VAL A 179 -9.66 6.43 -26.52
N ALA A 180 -10.29 5.39 -25.98
CA ALA A 180 -11.71 5.40 -25.63
C ALA A 180 -12.06 6.46 -24.57
N THR A 181 -11.06 6.92 -23.80
CA THR A 181 -11.23 7.88 -22.71
C THR A 181 -10.62 9.25 -22.99
N MET A 182 -9.95 9.42 -24.14
CA MET A 182 -9.31 10.69 -24.51
C MET A 182 -10.29 11.66 -25.14
N ASN A 183 -10.12 12.96 -24.83
CA ASN A 183 -10.74 14.03 -25.60
C ASN A 183 -10.15 14.04 -27.02
N MET A 184 -10.96 14.36 -28.02
CA MET A 184 -10.50 14.56 -29.40
C MET A 184 -9.35 15.57 -29.47
N LEU A 185 -9.38 16.65 -28.69
CA LEU A 185 -8.28 17.64 -28.63
C LEU A 185 -6.96 17.03 -28.17
N ASP A 186 -6.98 16.12 -27.18
CA ASP A 186 -5.76 15.44 -26.71
C ASP A 186 -5.16 14.57 -27.83
N LEU A 187 -6.00 13.96 -28.68
CA LEU A 187 -5.51 13.14 -29.80
C LEU A 187 -4.69 13.96 -30.81
N PHE A 188 -5.01 15.24 -31.02
CA PHE A 188 -4.25 16.11 -31.92
C PHE A 188 -2.87 16.49 -31.36
N HIS A 189 -2.77 16.60 -30.04
CA HIS A 189 -1.58 17.11 -29.35
C HIS A 189 -0.72 16.00 -28.73
N ILE A 190 -1.12 14.73 -28.78
CA ILE A 190 -0.26 13.60 -28.39
C ILE A 190 0.67 13.24 -29.57
N PRO A 191 1.96 12.95 -29.31
CA PRO A 191 2.84 12.43 -30.33
C PRO A 191 2.27 11.17 -30.97
N PHE A 192 2.17 11.16 -32.30
CA PHE A 192 1.39 10.13 -33.00
C PHE A 192 1.92 8.70 -32.75
N TRP A 193 3.22 8.56 -32.48
CA TRP A 193 3.88 7.29 -32.16
C TRP A 193 3.41 6.66 -30.84
N ILE A 194 2.82 7.47 -29.96
CA ILE A 194 2.41 7.09 -28.60
C ILE A 194 0.89 6.95 -28.50
N THR A 195 0.16 7.54 -29.44
CA THR A 195 -1.29 7.40 -29.56
C THR A 195 -1.68 5.92 -29.64
N PRO A 196 -2.48 5.39 -28.70
CA PRO A 196 -2.81 3.95 -28.67
C PRO A 196 -3.59 3.46 -29.90
N SER A 197 -4.25 4.36 -30.64
CA SER A 197 -4.93 4.05 -31.90
C SER A 197 -3.98 3.78 -33.06
N CYS A 198 -2.73 4.23 -32.95
CA CYS A 198 -1.75 4.07 -34.00
C CYS A 198 -1.08 2.71 -33.83
N THR A 199 -1.66 1.69 -34.45
CA THR A 199 -1.16 0.31 -34.44
C THR A 199 -0.72 -0.11 -35.85
N THR A 200 0.34 -0.92 -35.93
CA THR A 200 0.55 -1.77 -37.11
C THR A 200 -0.42 -2.96 -37.07
N THR A 201 -0.47 -3.76 -38.13
CA THR A 201 -1.28 -5.00 -38.18
C THR A 201 -0.95 -6.01 -37.08
N GLN A 202 0.21 -5.91 -36.42
CA GLN A 202 0.66 -6.87 -35.40
C GLN A 202 0.88 -6.26 -34.00
N GLN A 203 1.26 -4.97 -33.89
CA GLN A 203 1.61 -4.33 -32.61
C GLN A 203 1.39 -2.80 -32.62
N PRO A 204 1.16 -2.15 -31.47
CA PRO A 204 1.16 -0.69 -31.34
C PRO A 204 2.46 -0.05 -31.87
N LEU A 205 2.39 1.15 -32.48
CA LEU A 205 3.60 1.87 -32.93
C LEU A 205 4.55 2.17 -31.77
N ARG A 206 4.01 2.42 -30.56
CA ARG A 206 4.78 2.59 -29.31
C ARG A 206 5.63 1.37 -28.94
N THR A 207 5.34 0.18 -29.49
CA THR A 207 6.16 -1.02 -29.25
C THR A 207 7.40 -1.03 -30.14
N LEU A 208 7.32 -0.46 -31.34
CA LEU A 208 8.47 -0.27 -32.24
C LEU A 208 9.50 0.72 -31.66
N THR A 209 9.04 1.68 -30.86
CA THR A 209 9.93 2.64 -30.18
C THR A 209 10.74 2.01 -29.04
N LYS A 210 10.37 0.81 -28.56
CA LYS A 210 11.12 0.08 -27.51
C LYS A 210 12.30 -0.74 -28.04
N THR A 211 12.31 -1.05 -29.34
CA THR A 211 13.19 -2.07 -29.93
C THR A 211 14.22 -1.56 -30.94
N ALA A 212 14.20 -0.31 -31.38
CA ALA A 212 15.03 0.11 -32.52
C ALA A 212 15.72 1.47 -32.35
N GLY A 213 16.96 1.56 -32.84
CA GLY A 213 17.66 2.81 -33.20
C GLY A 213 16.96 3.64 -34.28
N LEU A 214 15.71 3.29 -34.63
CA LEU A 214 14.81 4.06 -35.47
C LEU A 214 14.57 5.45 -34.85
N PHE A 215 14.38 5.57 -33.54
CA PHE A 215 14.12 6.86 -32.88
C PHE A 215 15.29 7.84 -32.97
N THR A 216 16.52 7.33 -33.01
CA THR A 216 17.74 8.12 -33.31
C THR A 216 17.88 8.49 -34.78
N ALA A 217 17.25 7.72 -35.69
CA ALA A 217 17.20 8.02 -37.13
C ALA A 217 16.05 8.96 -37.50
N LEU A 218 14.92 8.89 -36.77
CA LEU A 218 13.81 9.81 -36.90
C LEU A 218 14.24 11.18 -36.34
N GLN A 219 14.56 12.13 -37.22
CA GLN A 219 14.91 13.52 -36.85
C GLN A 219 13.81 14.26 -36.07
N SER A 220 12.56 13.76 -36.01
CA SER A 220 11.46 14.34 -35.20
C SER A 220 10.58 13.26 -34.51
N PRO A 221 10.99 12.78 -33.32
CA PRO A 221 10.30 11.73 -32.59
C PRO A 221 8.99 12.12 -31.90
N LEU A 222 8.72 13.43 -31.70
CA LEU A 222 7.51 13.91 -31.02
C LEU A 222 6.60 14.71 -31.95
N ALA A 223 6.58 14.41 -33.25
CA ALA A 223 5.63 15.03 -34.15
C ALA A 223 4.17 14.74 -33.73
N HIS A 224 3.34 15.78 -33.72
CA HIS A 224 1.92 15.72 -33.37
C HIS A 224 1.06 15.69 -34.63
N LEU A 225 -0.16 15.15 -34.53
CA LEU A 225 -1.12 15.25 -35.64
C LEU A 225 -1.44 16.71 -35.97
N TRP A 226 -1.49 17.57 -34.94
CA TRP A 226 -1.71 19.01 -35.07
C TRP A 226 -0.68 19.72 -35.96
N ASP A 227 0.58 19.30 -35.92
CA ASP A 227 1.65 19.92 -36.69
C ASP A 227 1.42 19.73 -38.21
N PHE A 228 0.86 18.59 -38.61
CA PHE A 228 0.50 18.31 -40.00
C PHE A 228 -0.75 19.09 -40.44
N VAL A 229 -1.74 19.22 -39.56
CA VAL A 229 -2.97 20.00 -39.81
C VAL A 229 -2.63 21.48 -40.01
N GLN A 230 -1.80 22.05 -39.14
CA GLN A 230 -1.38 23.46 -39.27
C GLN A 230 -0.54 23.71 -40.53
N GLY A 231 0.23 22.73 -40.97
CA GLY A 231 1.00 22.81 -42.22
C GLY A 231 0.16 22.71 -43.49
N GLY A 232 -1.16 22.49 -43.39
CA GLY A 232 -2.05 22.33 -44.55
C GLY A 232 -1.79 21.06 -45.35
N TYR A 233 -1.08 20.09 -44.76
CA TYR A 233 -0.74 18.87 -45.46
C TYR A 233 -1.91 17.88 -45.45
N ASN A 234 -2.11 17.18 -46.58
CA ASN A 234 -2.94 15.99 -46.60
C ASN A 234 -2.29 14.92 -45.71
N LEU A 235 -2.89 14.57 -44.56
CA LEU A 235 -2.26 13.74 -43.54
C LEU A 235 -1.64 12.45 -44.11
N PRO A 236 -2.35 11.59 -44.86
CA PRO A 236 -1.76 10.42 -45.52
C PRO A 236 -0.47 10.69 -46.32
N THR A 237 -0.43 11.79 -47.08
CA THR A 237 0.72 12.19 -47.90
C THR A 237 1.85 12.71 -47.02
N ALA A 238 1.54 13.62 -46.09
CA ALA A 238 2.48 14.18 -45.12
C ALA A 238 3.17 13.10 -44.28
N PHE A 239 2.42 12.06 -43.91
CA PHE A 239 2.92 10.91 -43.16
C PHE A 239 3.86 10.04 -43.99
N THR A 240 3.50 9.79 -45.25
CA THR A 240 4.33 9.02 -46.17
C THR A 240 5.64 9.75 -46.45
N ASP A 241 5.56 11.07 -46.65
CA ASP A 241 6.71 11.94 -46.85
C ASP A 241 7.59 12.02 -45.58
N ALA A 242 6.98 12.22 -44.40
CA ALA A 242 7.71 12.24 -43.13
C ALA A 242 8.45 10.90 -42.90
N LEU A 243 7.79 9.77 -43.11
CA LEU A 243 8.43 8.45 -42.97
C LEU A 243 9.55 8.23 -44.00
N PHE A 244 9.38 8.75 -45.22
CA PHE A 244 10.39 8.72 -46.27
C PHE A 244 11.63 9.55 -45.90
N TRP A 245 11.43 10.77 -45.39
CA TRP A 245 12.50 11.65 -44.89
C TRP A 245 13.20 11.09 -43.66
N LEU A 246 12.46 10.40 -42.77
CA LEU A 246 12.98 9.89 -41.51
C LEU A 246 13.66 8.51 -41.66
N ALA A 247 13.41 7.77 -42.75
CA ALA A 247 14.11 6.52 -43.08
C ALA A 247 13.98 6.21 -44.60
N PRO A 248 14.96 6.55 -45.45
CA PRO A 248 14.85 6.40 -46.92
C PRO A 248 14.99 4.95 -47.43
N SER A 249 14.45 3.97 -46.71
CA SER A 249 14.51 2.54 -47.06
C SER A 249 13.18 2.03 -47.64
N ARG A 250 13.25 0.99 -48.46
CA ARG A 250 12.07 0.27 -49.00
C ARG A 250 11.11 -0.20 -47.89
N THR A 251 11.66 -0.51 -46.71
CA THR A 251 10.92 -0.91 -45.50
C THR A 251 10.07 0.24 -44.94
N ALA A 252 10.55 1.48 -45.02
CA ALA A 252 9.81 2.66 -44.56
C ALA A 252 8.65 3.02 -45.50
N LEU A 253 8.80 2.82 -46.82
CA LEU A 253 7.72 3.01 -47.79
C LEU A 253 6.56 2.02 -47.54
N MET A 254 6.89 0.76 -47.24
CA MET A 254 5.90 -0.27 -46.87
C MET A 254 5.28 0.00 -45.50
N ALA A 255 6.07 0.50 -44.53
CA ALA A 255 5.56 0.93 -43.24
C ALA A 255 4.65 2.16 -43.36
N GLY A 256 4.98 3.12 -44.22
CA GLY A 256 4.19 4.34 -44.43
C GLY A 256 2.84 4.07 -45.07
N THR A 257 2.78 3.20 -46.07
CA THR A 257 1.50 2.78 -46.65
C THR A 257 0.65 1.92 -45.70
N ALA A 258 1.26 1.19 -44.77
CA ALA A 258 0.54 0.48 -43.71
C ALA A 258 0.04 1.45 -42.62
N ILE A 259 0.88 2.39 -42.18
CA ILE A 259 0.53 3.41 -41.20
C ILE A 259 -0.56 4.34 -41.74
N ALA A 260 -0.46 4.80 -43.00
CA ALA A 260 -1.47 5.64 -43.64
C ALA A 260 -2.86 4.96 -43.65
N ARG A 261 -2.92 3.66 -43.99
CA ARG A 261 -4.16 2.86 -43.91
C ARG A 261 -4.73 2.73 -42.50
N HIS A 262 -3.88 2.73 -41.47
CA HIS A 262 -4.32 2.69 -40.07
C HIS A 262 -4.67 4.06 -39.50
N LEU A 263 -4.11 5.14 -40.05
CA LEU A 263 -4.42 6.52 -39.70
C LEU A 263 -5.69 7.02 -40.40
N GLU A 264 -6.05 6.46 -41.56
CA GLU A 264 -7.23 6.84 -42.34
C GLU A 264 -8.53 6.90 -41.50
N PRO A 265 -8.86 5.92 -40.64
CA PRO A 265 -10.02 6.00 -39.75
C PRO A 265 -9.90 7.07 -38.67
N LEU A 266 -8.69 7.41 -38.24
CA LEU A 266 -8.46 8.50 -37.29
C LEU A 266 -8.60 9.86 -37.97
N THR A 267 -8.02 10.04 -39.16
CA THR A 267 -8.18 11.24 -39.97
C THR A 267 -9.64 11.47 -40.36
N ALA A 268 -10.40 10.40 -40.64
CA ALA A 268 -11.84 10.50 -40.90
C ALA A 268 -12.63 10.96 -39.68
N ARG A 269 -12.20 10.63 -38.45
CA ARG A 269 -12.80 11.15 -37.20
C ARG A 269 -12.38 12.59 -36.89
N ILE A 270 -11.35 13.09 -37.56
CA ILE A 270 -10.66 14.37 -37.33
C ILE A 270 -11.10 15.45 -38.34
N LEU A 271 -12.00 15.12 -39.28
CA LEU A 271 -12.45 16.03 -40.35
C LEU A 271 -12.95 17.39 -39.84
N ASP A 272 -13.49 17.45 -38.63
CA ASP A 272 -13.80 18.69 -37.94
C ASP A 272 -12.68 19.03 -36.94
N ILE A 273 -11.90 20.07 -37.25
CA ILE A 273 -10.93 20.64 -36.30
C ILE A 273 -11.72 21.05 -35.05
N PRO A 274 -11.44 20.46 -33.87
CA PRO A 274 -12.23 20.76 -32.69
C PRO A 274 -12.06 22.22 -32.31
N SER A 275 -13.17 22.96 -32.27
CA SER A 275 -13.22 24.30 -31.69
C SER A 275 -13.02 24.18 -30.17
N GLY A 276 -11.87 24.62 -29.67
CA GLY A 276 -11.54 24.54 -28.25
C GLY A 276 -10.47 25.54 -27.82
N PRO A 277 -10.26 25.71 -26.50
CA PRO A 277 -9.19 26.54 -26.00
C PRO A 277 -7.84 25.96 -26.47
N THR A 278 -7.08 26.77 -27.20
CA THR A 278 -5.71 26.42 -27.57
C THR A 278 -4.81 26.75 -26.39
N PHE A 279 -4.13 25.75 -25.85
CA PHE A 279 -3.09 25.97 -24.86
C PHE A 279 -1.77 26.32 -25.55
N GLN A 280 -0.84 26.93 -24.82
CA GLN A 280 0.50 27.15 -25.35
C GLN A 280 1.14 25.79 -25.66
N ALA A 281 1.72 25.63 -26.85
CA ALA A 281 2.22 24.34 -27.36
C ALA A 281 3.09 23.60 -26.33
N HIS A 282 4.01 24.31 -25.67
CA HIS A 282 4.94 23.76 -24.68
C HIS A 282 4.28 23.33 -23.36
N LEU A 283 2.98 23.55 -23.17
CA LEU A 283 2.19 23.11 -22.01
C LEU A 283 1.13 22.07 -22.36
N ASN A 284 0.86 21.81 -23.65
CA ASN A 284 -0.23 20.92 -24.09
C ASN A 284 -0.20 19.57 -23.37
N ALA A 285 0.96 18.92 -23.36
CA ALA A 285 1.13 17.63 -22.71
C ALA A 285 0.79 17.64 -21.21
N ALA A 286 0.89 18.77 -20.50
CA ALA A 286 0.48 18.86 -19.10
C ALA A 286 -1.04 18.74 -18.92
N HIS A 287 -1.84 19.12 -19.91
CA HIS A 287 -3.30 19.10 -19.87
C HIS A 287 -3.93 17.74 -20.18
N HIS A 288 -3.19 16.82 -20.80
CA HIS A 288 -3.75 15.54 -21.21
C HIS A 288 -4.13 14.65 -20.03
N ALA A 289 -5.08 13.73 -20.21
CA ALA A 289 -5.70 12.97 -19.12
C ALA A 289 -4.83 11.90 -18.43
N TRP A 290 -3.53 12.11 -18.22
CA TRP A 290 -2.58 11.20 -17.57
C TRP A 290 -3.15 10.46 -16.35
N THR A 291 -2.87 9.16 -16.27
CA THR A 291 -3.29 8.30 -15.16
C THR A 291 -2.10 7.59 -14.52
N ILE A 292 -2.25 7.22 -13.26
CA ILE A 292 -1.35 6.31 -12.54
C ILE A 292 -2.22 5.25 -11.88
N ASP A 293 -1.98 3.98 -12.20
CA ASP A 293 -2.77 2.87 -11.65
C ASP A 293 -4.29 3.11 -11.83
N GLY A 294 -4.67 3.63 -13.00
CA GLY A 294 -6.05 4.00 -13.36
C GLY A 294 -6.58 5.27 -12.68
N SER A 295 -5.86 5.88 -11.73
CA SER A 295 -6.27 7.13 -11.09
C SER A 295 -5.77 8.36 -11.87
N PRO A 296 -6.61 9.38 -12.11
CA PRO A 296 -6.20 10.61 -12.78
C PRO A 296 -5.25 11.44 -11.91
N VAL A 297 -4.30 12.17 -12.52
CA VAL A 297 -3.24 12.99 -11.87
C VAL A 297 -3.76 13.93 -10.78
N GLU A 298 -4.98 14.45 -10.95
CA GLU A 298 -5.70 15.29 -9.99
C GLU A 298 -5.92 14.60 -8.65
N SER A 299 -6.14 13.29 -8.67
CA SER A 299 -6.43 12.45 -7.49
C SER A 299 -5.22 11.72 -6.93
N ILE A 300 -4.04 11.93 -7.52
CA ILE A 300 -2.82 11.23 -7.12
C ILE A 300 -2.25 11.84 -5.84
N THR A 301 -1.74 10.99 -4.96
CA THR A 301 -1.03 11.41 -3.75
C THR A 301 0.34 10.74 -3.71
N ALA A 302 1.27 11.30 -2.93
CA ALA A 302 2.57 10.66 -2.67
C ALA A 302 2.40 9.20 -2.18
N PHE A 303 1.34 8.92 -1.40
CA PHE A 303 1.01 7.58 -0.95
C PHE A 303 0.66 6.62 -2.11
N LYS A 304 -0.19 7.04 -3.06
CA LYS A 304 -0.53 6.21 -4.24
C LYS A 304 0.70 5.93 -5.10
N ILE A 305 1.53 6.94 -5.36
CA ILE A 305 2.78 6.81 -6.11
C ILE A 305 3.70 5.80 -5.42
N ARG A 306 3.91 5.98 -4.12
CA ARG A 306 4.75 5.11 -3.29
C ARG A 306 4.28 3.65 -3.34
N LYS A 307 2.97 3.41 -3.24
CA LYS A 307 2.39 2.07 -3.34
C LYS A 307 2.72 1.40 -4.68
N GLN A 308 2.69 2.16 -5.78
CA GLN A 308 3.00 1.66 -7.11
C GLN A 308 4.50 1.39 -7.30
N LEU A 309 5.36 2.32 -6.85
CA LEU A 309 6.82 2.18 -6.94
C LEU A 309 7.35 1.04 -6.05
N HIS A 310 6.60 0.66 -5.03
CA HIS A 310 7.03 -0.27 -4.00
C HIS A 310 6.47 -1.68 -4.21
N GLN A 311 7.05 -2.40 -5.16
CA GLN A 311 6.72 -3.81 -5.45
C GLN A 311 7.80 -4.74 -4.88
N VAL A 312 7.81 -4.92 -3.56
CA VAL A 312 8.74 -5.83 -2.89
C VAL A 312 8.09 -7.19 -2.74
N GLN A 313 8.77 -8.23 -3.24
CA GLN A 313 8.35 -9.61 -3.06
C GLN A 313 8.60 -10.06 -1.60
N PRO A 314 7.63 -10.75 -0.97
CA PRO A 314 7.81 -11.26 0.38
C PRO A 314 8.89 -12.34 0.42
N PRO A 315 9.81 -12.31 1.40
CA PRO A 315 10.71 -13.44 1.66
C PRO A 315 9.93 -14.72 1.96
N SER A 316 10.59 -15.88 1.79
CA SER A 316 9.97 -17.15 2.17
C SER A 316 9.91 -17.30 3.70
N ILE A 317 8.75 -17.73 4.20
CA ILE A 317 8.58 -18.13 5.60
C ILE A 317 8.87 -19.63 5.71
N GLN A 318 9.77 -20.01 6.62
CA GLN A 318 10.15 -21.40 6.87
C GLN A 318 9.06 -22.14 7.66
N LEU A 319 7.98 -22.53 6.97
CA LEU A 319 6.78 -23.15 7.55
C LEU A 319 7.05 -24.45 8.34
N THR A 320 8.03 -25.25 7.89
CA THR A 320 8.42 -26.50 8.57
C THR A 320 8.90 -26.26 9.99
N ARG A 321 9.60 -25.14 10.25
CA ARG A 321 10.05 -24.74 11.60
C ARG A 321 8.89 -24.30 12.51
N LEU A 322 7.74 -24.01 11.92
CA LEU A 322 6.50 -23.73 12.64
C LEU A 322 5.63 -24.99 12.76
N GLY A 323 6.06 -26.17 12.27
CA GLY A 323 5.21 -27.37 12.28
C GLY A 323 4.07 -27.33 11.27
N VAL A 324 4.21 -26.54 10.20
CA VAL A 324 3.24 -26.44 9.10
C VAL A 324 3.81 -27.12 7.86
N HIS A 325 3.09 -28.12 7.37
CA HIS A 325 3.50 -28.93 6.21
C HIS A 325 2.67 -28.68 4.95
N ARG A 326 1.60 -27.89 5.06
CA ARG A 326 0.73 -27.54 3.93
C ARG A 326 1.16 -26.24 3.26
N GLN A 327 0.70 -26.05 2.03
CA GLN A 327 0.74 -24.75 1.38
C GLN A 327 -0.26 -23.79 2.04
N VAL A 328 0.16 -22.54 2.23
CA VAL A 328 -0.64 -21.48 2.86
C VAL A 328 -1.08 -20.48 1.80
N ASN A 329 -2.36 -20.11 1.80
CA ASN A 329 -2.87 -19.06 0.93
C ASN A 329 -2.53 -17.67 1.51
N TRP A 330 -1.31 -17.20 1.28
CA TRP A 330 -0.80 -15.95 1.86
C TRP A 330 -1.68 -14.71 1.62
N PRO A 331 -2.18 -14.44 0.39
CA PRO A 331 -3.09 -13.31 0.17
C PRO A 331 -4.32 -13.36 1.08
N GLN A 332 -4.93 -14.54 1.25
CA GLN A 332 -6.09 -14.70 2.11
C GLN A 332 -5.74 -14.56 3.59
N VAL A 333 -4.63 -15.16 4.04
CA VAL A 333 -4.16 -15.04 5.43
C VAL A 333 -3.98 -13.57 5.78
N TRP A 334 -3.14 -12.84 5.04
CA TRP A 334 -2.77 -11.49 5.42
C TRP A 334 -3.93 -10.49 5.33
N GLN A 335 -4.79 -10.62 4.32
CA GLN A 335 -6.01 -9.81 4.26
C GLN A 335 -6.93 -10.09 5.45
N ARG A 336 -7.10 -11.35 5.84
CA ARG A 336 -7.92 -11.74 7.01
C ARG A 336 -7.31 -11.24 8.31
N GLU A 337 -6.00 -11.42 8.52
CA GLU A 337 -5.30 -10.92 9.70
C GLU A 337 -5.44 -9.40 9.84
N LEU A 338 -5.23 -8.64 8.77
CA LEU A 338 -5.40 -7.18 8.78
C LEU A 338 -6.82 -6.75 9.12
N SER A 339 -7.81 -7.45 8.57
CA SER A 339 -9.23 -7.19 8.87
C SER A 339 -9.57 -7.46 10.33
N LEU A 340 -9.01 -8.54 10.90
CA LEU A 340 -9.30 -8.97 12.27
C LEU A 340 -8.49 -8.19 13.33
N ASP A 341 -7.27 -7.76 13.03
CA ASP A 341 -6.38 -7.08 13.97
C ASP A 341 -6.89 -5.70 14.40
N ARG A 342 -7.81 -5.10 13.64
CA ARG A 342 -8.51 -3.87 14.06
C ARG A 342 -9.36 -4.03 15.33
N HIS A 343 -9.60 -5.27 15.76
CA HIS A 343 -10.36 -5.62 16.96
C HIS A 343 -9.45 -5.99 18.16
N LEU A 344 -8.13 -6.10 17.95
CA LEU A 344 -7.17 -6.45 18.99
C LEU A 344 -6.41 -5.23 19.49
N LEU A 345 -5.94 -5.29 20.74
CA LEU A 345 -4.90 -4.38 21.20
C LEU A 345 -3.58 -4.69 20.44
N PRO A 346 -2.78 -3.66 20.06
CA PRO A 346 -1.60 -3.86 19.22
C PRO A 346 -0.59 -4.90 19.72
N ILE A 347 -0.44 -5.03 21.04
CA ILE A 347 0.49 -6.00 21.66
C ILE A 347 0.10 -7.47 21.40
N PHE A 348 -1.19 -7.77 21.21
CA PHE A 348 -1.67 -9.12 20.90
C PHE A 348 -1.50 -9.43 19.40
N GLY A 349 -1.68 -8.42 18.55
CA GLY A 349 -1.35 -8.55 17.11
C GLY A 349 0.14 -8.79 16.89
N ASP A 350 0.99 -8.08 17.63
CA ASP A 350 2.46 -8.18 17.53
C ASP A 350 3.00 -9.58 17.84
N ILE A 351 2.56 -10.23 18.93
CA ILE A 351 3.06 -11.56 19.28
C ILE A 351 2.71 -12.59 18.20
N LYS A 352 1.47 -12.54 17.70
CA LYS A 352 0.98 -13.41 16.64
C LYS A 352 1.72 -13.14 15.33
N PHE A 353 1.92 -11.87 14.98
CA PHE A 353 2.69 -11.47 13.81
C PHE A 353 4.11 -12.05 13.85
N ARG A 354 4.81 -11.92 14.98
CA ARG A 354 6.15 -12.50 15.17
C ARG A 354 6.14 -14.03 15.13
N LEU A 355 5.13 -14.67 15.71
CA LEU A 355 4.96 -16.12 15.64
C LEU A 355 4.80 -16.61 14.19
N GLN A 356 3.90 -15.99 13.42
CA GLN A 356 3.63 -16.32 12.02
C GLN A 356 4.86 -16.14 11.12
N HIS A 357 5.76 -15.21 11.46
CA HIS A 357 7.04 -14.99 10.77
C HIS A 357 8.20 -15.84 11.32
N ASN A 358 7.94 -16.75 12.26
CA ASN A 358 8.98 -17.49 12.98
C ASN A 358 10.06 -16.58 13.59
N ALA A 359 9.66 -15.45 14.12
CA ALA A 359 10.53 -14.40 14.65
C ALA A 359 10.69 -14.46 16.18
N LEU A 360 9.94 -15.34 16.86
CA LEU A 360 10.07 -15.55 18.30
C LEU A 360 11.33 -16.36 18.65
N GLY A 361 11.94 -16.02 19.79
CA GLY A 361 13.17 -16.66 20.30
C GLY A 361 12.90 -17.95 21.07
N PHE A 362 12.45 -18.99 20.36
CA PHE A 362 12.29 -20.34 20.95
C PHE A 362 13.63 -20.97 21.32
N LEU A 363 13.67 -21.80 22.37
CA LEU A 363 14.94 -22.36 22.87
C LEU A 363 15.67 -23.23 21.83
N TYR A 364 14.98 -23.93 20.93
CA TYR A 364 15.64 -24.71 19.87
C TYR A 364 16.59 -23.85 19.00
N LYS A 365 16.32 -22.55 18.86
CA LYS A 365 17.16 -21.62 18.08
C LYS A 365 18.47 -21.26 18.78
N PHE A 366 18.56 -21.55 20.08
CA PHE A 366 19.71 -21.25 20.93
C PHE A 366 20.48 -22.52 21.34
N ALA A 367 20.22 -23.66 20.70
CA ALA A 367 20.91 -24.92 20.95
C ALA A 367 22.46 -24.81 20.93
N TRP A 368 22.99 -23.84 20.19
CA TRP A 368 24.42 -23.57 20.09
C TRP A 368 25.05 -22.91 21.34
N ARG A 369 24.27 -22.38 22.29
CA ARG A 369 24.78 -21.63 23.46
C ARG A 369 25.13 -22.49 24.69
N HIS A 370 25.09 -23.81 24.60
CA HIS A 370 25.22 -24.76 25.72
C HIS A 370 24.15 -24.52 26.82
N GLY A 371 23.14 -25.40 26.84
CA GLY A 371 22.02 -25.37 27.78
C GLY A 371 20.92 -26.33 27.33
N SER A 372 19.93 -26.59 28.20
CA SER A 372 18.76 -27.38 27.82
C SER A 372 17.90 -26.62 26.81
N THR A 373 17.57 -27.26 25.70
CA THR A 373 16.57 -26.73 24.74
C THR A 373 15.16 -27.22 25.05
N ASN A 374 14.98 -27.98 26.14
CA ASN A 374 13.71 -28.58 26.49
C ASN A 374 12.68 -27.52 26.88
N CYS A 375 11.41 -27.90 26.82
CA CYS A 375 10.32 -27.02 27.20
C CYS A 375 10.48 -26.50 28.62
N VAL A 376 10.32 -25.19 28.81
CA VAL A 376 10.37 -24.56 30.15
C VAL A 376 9.30 -25.07 31.12
N HIS A 377 8.27 -25.74 30.60
CA HIS A 377 7.22 -26.37 31.41
C HIS A 377 7.58 -27.79 31.88
N GLY A 378 8.85 -28.20 31.75
CA GLY A 378 9.34 -29.50 32.24
C GLY A 378 9.05 -30.70 31.32
N CYS A 379 8.85 -30.48 30.00
CA CYS A 379 8.71 -31.58 29.05
C CYS A 379 10.07 -32.01 28.49
N ASP A 380 10.28 -33.31 28.26
CA ASP A 380 11.53 -33.86 27.68
C ASP A 380 11.70 -33.62 26.17
N THR A 381 10.92 -32.71 25.60
CA THR A 381 10.95 -32.37 24.18
C THR A 381 11.49 -30.95 23.98
N PRO A 382 12.25 -30.69 22.90
CA PRO A 382 12.71 -29.35 22.58
C PRO A 382 11.57 -28.33 22.46
N GLU A 383 11.77 -27.12 22.99
CA GLU A 383 10.83 -26.00 22.86
C GLU A 383 10.81 -25.49 21.42
N THR A 384 9.94 -26.08 20.60
CA THR A 384 9.57 -25.58 19.26
C THR A 384 8.31 -24.71 19.32
N ALA A 385 7.97 -24.02 18.23
CA ALA A 385 6.74 -23.23 18.16
C ALA A 385 5.49 -24.09 18.39
N ILE A 386 5.39 -25.22 17.67
CA ILE A 386 4.27 -26.15 17.82
C ILE A 386 4.26 -26.80 19.20
N HIS A 387 5.43 -27.14 19.76
CA HIS A 387 5.46 -27.71 21.10
C HIS A 387 4.98 -26.70 22.16
N LEU A 388 5.60 -25.52 22.22
CA LEU A 388 5.27 -24.51 23.22
C LEU A 388 3.81 -24.09 23.17
N PHE A 389 3.30 -23.84 21.96
CA PHE A 389 1.96 -23.29 21.78
C PHE A 389 0.88 -24.33 21.53
N TRP A 390 1.17 -25.61 21.30
CA TRP A 390 0.14 -26.59 20.95
C TRP A 390 0.32 -27.94 21.63
N ASP A 391 1.48 -28.59 21.47
CA ASP A 391 1.65 -29.97 21.94
C ASP A 391 1.94 -30.09 23.43
N CYS A 392 2.50 -29.05 24.04
CA CYS A 392 2.81 -29.00 25.46
C CYS A 392 1.54 -29.27 26.29
N PRO A 393 1.57 -30.17 27.30
CA PRO A 393 0.42 -30.44 28.17
C PRO A 393 -0.16 -29.18 28.83
N HIS A 394 0.67 -28.18 29.11
CA HIS A 394 0.22 -26.89 29.62
C HIS A 394 -0.64 -26.15 28.57
N ALA A 395 -0.14 -25.98 27.35
CA ALA A 395 -0.88 -25.35 26.26
C ALA A 395 -2.16 -26.11 25.90
N LYS A 396 -2.11 -27.45 25.84
CA LYS A 396 -3.29 -28.30 25.58
C LYS A 396 -4.43 -28.05 26.54
N ARG A 397 -4.15 -27.87 27.83
CA ARG A 397 -5.18 -27.57 28.85
C ARG A 397 -5.88 -26.25 28.56
N ILE A 398 -5.12 -25.22 28.23
CA ILE A 398 -5.65 -23.90 27.86
C ILE A 398 -6.50 -24.00 26.59
N TRP A 399 -5.96 -24.57 25.52
CA TRP A 399 -6.72 -24.69 24.27
C TRP A 399 -7.97 -25.55 24.40
N LYS A 400 -7.95 -26.63 25.18
CA LYS A 400 -9.14 -27.44 25.44
C LYS A 400 -10.27 -26.60 26.06
N ARG A 401 -9.96 -25.68 26.97
CA ARG A 401 -10.97 -24.83 27.59
C ARG A 401 -11.61 -23.84 26.62
N TYR A 402 -10.81 -23.19 25.77
CA TYR A 402 -11.29 -22.11 24.91
C TYR A 402 -11.67 -22.55 23.49
N LEU A 403 -11.01 -23.55 22.91
CA LEU A 403 -11.30 -23.99 21.53
C LEU A 403 -12.40 -25.03 21.44
N THR A 404 -12.52 -25.98 22.38
CA THR A 404 -13.54 -27.03 22.31
C THR A 404 -14.96 -26.47 22.07
N PRO A 405 -15.36 -25.37 22.73
CA PRO A 405 -16.66 -24.78 22.44
C PRO A 405 -16.76 -24.15 21.03
N LEU A 406 -15.65 -23.63 20.48
CA LEU A 406 -15.60 -23.10 19.11
C LEU A 406 -15.55 -24.19 18.05
N GLU A 407 -15.11 -25.40 18.37
CA GLU A 407 -15.13 -26.55 17.44
C GLU A 407 -16.57 -26.97 17.08
N PHE A 408 -17.55 -26.63 17.91
CA PHE A 408 -18.95 -26.73 17.55
C PHE A 408 -19.27 -25.90 16.29
N ILE A 409 -18.67 -24.72 16.15
CA ILE A 409 -18.92 -23.76 15.07
C ILE A 409 -18.03 -24.01 13.84
N PHE A 410 -16.73 -24.22 14.08
CA PHE A 410 -15.72 -24.31 13.02
C PHE A 410 -15.34 -25.74 12.63
N GLY A 411 -15.83 -26.75 13.37
CA GLY A 411 -15.29 -28.10 13.29
C GLY A 411 -13.97 -28.22 14.07
N ARG A 412 -13.32 -29.38 13.96
CA ARG A 412 -12.06 -29.65 14.66
C ARG A 412 -10.98 -28.68 14.20
N LEU A 413 -10.33 -27.99 15.14
CA LEU A 413 -9.29 -27.00 14.85
C LEU A 413 -7.91 -27.55 15.18
N GLY A 414 -7.01 -27.54 14.21
CA GLY A 414 -5.61 -27.94 14.40
C GLY A 414 -4.67 -26.76 14.61
N TRP A 415 -3.42 -27.07 14.97
CA TRP A 415 -2.34 -26.08 15.10
C TRP A 415 -2.24 -25.16 13.87
N GLN A 416 -2.31 -25.74 12.67
CA GLN A 416 -2.13 -24.99 11.42
C GLN A 416 -3.30 -24.04 11.15
N ASP A 417 -4.52 -24.39 11.59
CA ASP A 417 -5.72 -23.56 11.46
C ASP A 417 -5.66 -22.36 12.41
N ILE A 418 -5.22 -22.63 13.65
CA ILE A 418 -5.03 -21.58 14.64
C ILE A 418 -3.88 -20.66 14.20
N LEU A 419 -2.74 -21.20 13.76
CA LEU A 419 -1.64 -20.36 13.29
C LEU A 419 -2.00 -19.56 12.02
N PHE A 420 -2.62 -20.20 11.03
CA PHE A 420 -3.04 -19.60 9.76
C PHE A 420 -4.51 -19.90 9.48
N THR A 421 -5.34 -18.85 9.49
CA THR A 421 -6.80 -19.01 9.43
C THR A 421 -7.34 -19.28 8.02
N ASP A 422 -6.50 -19.48 6.99
CA ASP A 422 -6.92 -19.62 5.59
C ASP A 422 -7.75 -20.89 5.31
N SER A 423 -7.50 -21.97 6.05
CA SER A 423 -8.24 -23.23 5.94
C SER A 423 -9.54 -23.27 6.75
N ILE A 424 -9.74 -22.34 7.68
CA ILE A 424 -10.90 -22.35 8.58
C ILE A 424 -12.19 -22.05 7.81
N ARG A 425 -13.18 -22.94 7.99
CA ARG A 425 -14.54 -22.81 7.45
C ARG A 425 -15.55 -23.01 8.58
N LEU A 426 -16.69 -22.35 8.46
CA LEU A 426 -17.84 -22.60 9.32
C LEU A 426 -18.55 -23.90 8.87
N LYS A 427 -19.11 -24.65 9.81
CA LYS A 427 -20.05 -25.73 9.48
C LYS A 427 -21.26 -25.19 8.73
N GLU A 428 -21.88 -26.03 7.89
CA GLU A 428 -22.98 -25.62 7.00
C GLU A 428 -24.12 -24.89 7.73
N GLU A 429 -24.45 -25.34 8.94
CA GLU A 429 -25.49 -24.77 9.80
C GLU A 429 -25.23 -23.31 10.23
N PHE A 430 -23.96 -22.87 10.22
CA PHE A 430 -23.57 -21.51 10.57
C PHE A 430 -23.27 -20.63 9.34
N LYS A 431 -23.15 -21.19 8.13
CA LYS A 431 -22.81 -20.41 6.93
C LYS A 431 -23.86 -19.37 6.54
N LYS A 432 -25.14 -19.65 6.85
CA LYS A 432 -26.26 -18.71 6.62
C LYS A 432 -26.24 -17.53 7.60
N GLN A 433 -25.41 -17.59 8.64
CA GLN A 433 -25.27 -16.54 9.63
C GLN A 433 -24.12 -15.58 9.25
N PRO A 434 -24.16 -14.32 9.69
CA PRO A 434 -23.05 -13.37 9.50
C PRO A 434 -21.75 -13.90 10.12
N GLN A 435 -20.75 -14.15 9.29
CA GLN A 435 -19.56 -14.92 9.66
C GLN A 435 -18.55 -14.12 10.49
N ASP A 436 -18.49 -12.80 10.30
CA ASP A 436 -17.46 -11.92 10.88
C ASP A 436 -17.33 -12.06 12.39
N GLY A 437 -18.45 -12.12 13.12
CA GLY A 437 -18.43 -12.20 14.59
C GLY A 437 -17.77 -13.48 15.11
N PHE A 438 -17.94 -14.61 14.41
CA PHE A 438 -17.30 -15.86 14.79
C PHE A 438 -15.78 -15.76 14.63
N PHE A 439 -15.31 -15.17 13.53
CA PHE A 439 -13.88 -14.96 13.30
C PHE A 439 -13.27 -13.93 14.25
N VAL A 440 -14.02 -12.90 14.68
CA VAL A 440 -13.58 -11.97 15.73
C VAL A 440 -13.39 -12.69 17.07
N LEU A 441 -14.35 -13.53 17.48
CA LEU A 441 -14.22 -14.30 18.72
C LEU A 441 -13.02 -15.26 18.67
N LEU A 442 -12.88 -16.01 17.57
CA LEU A 442 -11.73 -16.87 17.36
C LEU A 442 -10.41 -16.07 17.39
N GLN A 443 -10.40 -14.85 16.84
CA GLN A 443 -9.23 -13.98 16.87
C GLN A 443 -8.83 -13.61 18.30
N PHE A 444 -9.80 -13.26 19.15
CA PHE A 444 -9.54 -12.96 20.56
C PHE A 444 -8.91 -14.16 21.25
N VAL A 445 -9.52 -15.34 21.12
CA VAL A 445 -9.04 -16.58 21.73
C VAL A 445 -7.62 -16.87 21.31
N ARG A 446 -7.38 -16.86 20.00
CA ARG A 446 -6.06 -17.12 19.44
C ARG A 446 -4.99 -16.16 19.95
N ALA A 447 -5.22 -14.86 19.78
CA ALA A 447 -4.20 -13.86 20.06
C ALA A 447 -3.91 -13.74 21.57
N ILE A 448 -4.95 -13.85 22.40
CA ILE A 448 -4.81 -13.83 23.87
C ILE A 448 -4.06 -15.08 24.34
N CYS A 449 -4.47 -16.28 23.92
CA CYS A 449 -3.80 -17.51 24.32
C CYS A 449 -2.32 -17.53 23.88
N PHE A 450 -2.01 -17.13 22.64
CA PHE A 450 -0.62 -16.99 22.21
C PHE A 450 0.17 -16.01 23.07
N ARG A 451 -0.41 -14.85 23.40
CA ARG A 451 0.28 -13.88 24.24
C ARG A 451 0.55 -14.42 25.63
N GLN A 452 -0.44 -14.99 26.29
CA GLN A 452 -0.29 -15.41 27.69
C GLN A 452 0.63 -16.64 27.81
N LEU A 453 0.53 -17.61 26.91
CA LEU A 453 1.48 -18.73 26.84
C LEU A 453 2.93 -18.24 26.64
N TRP A 454 3.13 -17.21 25.81
CA TRP A 454 4.45 -16.62 25.61
C TRP A 454 4.97 -15.88 26.85
N LEU A 455 4.12 -15.12 27.53
CA LEU A 455 4.51 -14.40 28.75
C LEU A 455 4.82 -15.34 29.90
N GLN A 456 3.98 -16.35 30.12
CA GLN A 456 4.25 -17.37 31.11
C GLN A 456 5.57 -18.08 30.82
N ARG A 457 5.82 -18.45 29.56
CA ARG A 457 7.13 -19.01 29.15
C ARG A 457 8.30 -18.10 29.55
N ASN A 458 8.19 -16.79 29.34
CA ASN A 458 9.25 -15.85 29.72
C ASN A 458 9.37 -15.71 31.24
N LEU A 459 8.26 -15.75 31.98
CA LEU A 459 8.26 -15.74 33.45
C LEU A 459 9.02 -16.95 34.00
N LEU A 460 8.74 -18.15 33.48
CA LEU A 460 9.42 -19.38 33.87
C LEU A 460 10.91 -19.33 33.52
N LEU A 461 11.25 -18.78 32.33
CA LEU A 461 12.63 -18.73 31.87
C LEU A 461 13.50 -17.73 32.65
N TYR A 462 12.95 -16.58 33.06
CA TYR A 462 13.74 -15.49 33.65
C TYR A 462 13.59 -15.36 35.17
N ASN A 463 12.46 -15.79 35.74
CA ASN A 463 12.17 -15.59 37.16
C ASN A 463 12.11 -16.90 37.96
N GLU A 464 12.54 -18.02 37.38
CA GLU A 464 12.51 -19.37 38.00
C GLU A 464 11.15 -19.72 38.62
N ALA A 465 10.08 -19.17 38.06
CA ALA A 465 8.72 -19.38 38.55
C ALA A 465 8.24 -20.81 38.26
N PHE A 466 7.16 -21.23 38.94
CA PHE A 466 6.48 -22.49 38.63
C PHE A 466 5.29 -22.26 37.68
N PRO A 467 4.95 -23.23 36.80
CA PRO A 467 3.80 -23.10 35.90
C PRO A 467 2.46 -23.04 36.66
N ASP A 468 1.94 -21.84 36.89
CA ASP A 468 0.60 -21.65 37.47
C ASP A 468 -0.45 -21.60 36.36
N THR A 469 -1.23 -22.69 36.25
CA THR A 469 -2.30 -22.81 35.25
C THR A 469 -3.53 -21.98 35.63
N LEU A 470 -3.77 -21.76 36.92
CA LEU A 470 -4.92 -21.01 37.42
C LEU A 470 -4.73 -19.52 37.21
N ALA A 471 -3.54 -18.99 37.56
CA ALA A 471 -3.20 -17.60 37.30
C ALA A 471 -3.23 -17.30 35.79
N LEU A 472 -2.65 -18.19 34.97
CA LEU A 472 -2.70 -18.05 33.52
C LEU A 472 -4.15 -17.99 32.99
N ASP A 473 -5.00 -18.90 33.46
CA ASP A 473 -6.39 -18.94 33.05
C ASP A 473 -7.15 -17.66 33.47
N ALA A 474 -6.93 -17.18 34.70
CA ALA A 474 -7.51 -15.92 35.17
C ALA A 474 -7.08 -14.72 34.32
N GLU A 475 -5.81 -14.65 33.91
CA GLU A 475 -5.31 -13.61 33.00
C GLU A 475 -5.96 -13.70 31.62
N ILE A 476 -6.09 -14.90 31.06
CA ILE A 476 -6.77 -15.12 29.77
C ILE A 476 -8.24 -14.67 29.88
N GLN A 477 -8.95 -15.06 30.95
CA GLN A 477 -10.33 -14.64 31.21
C GLN A 477 -10.46 -13.12 31.30
N ALA A 478 -9.57 -12.44 32.03
CA ALA A 478 -9.58 -11.00 32.18
C ALA A 478 -9.39 -10.27 30.84
N TYR A 479 -8.41 -10.72 30.03
CA TYR A 479 -8.20 -10.13 28.70
C TYR A 479 -9.31 -10.48 27.71
N MET A 480 -9.91 -11.67 27.82
CA MET A 480 -11.06 -12.07 27.01
C MET A 480 -12.25 -11.16 27.30
N TRP A 481 -12.58 -10.99 28.57
CA TRP A 481 -13.61 -10.07 29.04
C TRP A 481 -13.35 -8.66 28.50
N LEU A 482 -12.14 -8.12 28.66
CA LEU A 482 -11.80 -6.78 28.18
C LEU A 482 -12.05 -6.60 26.67
N HIS A 483 -11.57 -7.53 25.84
CA HIS A 483 -11.74 -7.44 24.38
C HIS A 483 -13.20 -7.60 23.96
N ILE A 484 -13.95 -8.51 24.60
CA ILE A 484 -15.38 -8.70 24.35
C ILE A 484 -16.17 -7.45 24.73
N GLN A 485 -15.93 -6.87 25.91
CA GLN A 485 -16.60 -5.64 26.34
C GLN A 485 -16.26 -4.44 25.44
N ALA A 486 -14.99 -4.29 25.05
CA ALA A 486 -14.57 -3.26 24.10
C ALA A 486 -15.24 -3.44 22.72
N HIS A 487 -15.39 -4.70 22.27
CA HIS A 487 -16.09 -5.00 21.02
C HIS A 487 -17.57 -4.64 21.11
N PHE A 488 -18.24 -5.01 22.22
CA PHE A 488 -19.64 -4.64 22.47
C PHE A 488 -19.82 -3.11 22.45
N LYS A 489 -19.00 -2.35 23.16
CA LYS A 489 -19.06 -0.88 23.16
C LYS A 489 -18.88 -0.27 21.76
N ARG A 490 -18.10 -0.90 20.89
CA ARG A 490 -17.86 -0.42 19.52
C ARG A 490 -19.04 -0.66 18.59
N ILE A 491 -19.75 -1.77 18.76
CA ILE A 491 -20.92 -2.12 17.94
C ILE A 491 -22.22 -1.56 18.51
N ASP A 492 -22.23 -1.24 19.80
CA ASP A 492 -23.31 -0.50 20.46
C ASP A 492 -23.41 0.91 19.85
N GLY A 493 -24.63 1.34 19.56
CA GLY A 493 -24.91 2.60 18.84
C GLY A 493 -24.72 2.59 17.31
N GLN A 494 -23.90 1.70 16.72
CA GLN A 494 -23.73 1.64 15.25
C GLN A 494 -24.77 0.75 14.55
N ASP A 495 -25.13 -0.39 15.14
CA ASP A 495 -26.12 -1.31 14.58
C ASP A 495 -26.61 -2.30 15.66
N LYS A 496 -27.84 -2.12 16.15
CA LYS A 496 -28.48 -3.02 17.14
C LYS A 496 -28.50 -4.49 16.68
N ARG A 497 -28.50 -4.75 15.37
CA ARG A 497 -28.46 -6.12 14.81
C ARG A 497 -27.07 -6.74 15.02
N LYS A 498 -25.98 -5.99 14.85
CA LYS A 498 -24.61 -6.48 15.10
C LYS A 498 -24.41 -6.84 16.56
N TYR A 499 -24.91 -6.01 17.47
CA TYR A 499 -24.89 -6.28 18.91
C TYR A 499 -25.58 -7.59 19.24
N LYS A 500 -26.85 -7.76 18.83
CA LYS A 500 -27.62 -8.98 19.09
C LYS A 500 -26.95 -10.23 18.49
N ARG A 501 -26.41 -10.11 17.27
CA ARG A 501 -25.68 -11.21 16.61
C ARG A 501 -24.46 -11.63 17.41
N PHE A 502 -23.61 -10.70 17.83
CA PHE A 502 -22.41 -11.04 18.60
C PHE A 502 -22.76 -11.62 19.98
N TYR A 503 -23.83 -11.11 20.62
CA TYR A 503 -24.40 -11.70 21.84
C TYR A 503 -24.84 -13.16 21.62
N ASP A 504 -25.56 -13.44 20.54
CA ASP A 504 -25.97 -14.81 20.20
C ASP A 504 -24.77 -15.73 19.89
N ILE A 505 -23.70 -15.19 19.30
CA ILE A 505 -22.45 -15.94 19.06
C ILE A 505 -21.81 -16.36 20.38
N LEU A 506 -21.65 -15.44 21.35
CA LEU A 506 -21.11 -15.78 22.67
C LEU A 506 -21.97 -16.80 23.40
N ARG A 507 -23.30 -16.66 23.33
CA ARG A 507 -24.23 -17.61 23.95
C ARG A 507 -24.10 -19.02 23.36
N ARG A 508 -23.90 -19.13 22.04
CA ARG A 508 -23.69 -20.40 21.33
C ARG A 508 -22.27 -20.93 21.47
N GLY A 509 -21.32 -20.05 21.76
CA GLY A 509 -19.92 -20.37 21.92
C GLY A 509 -19.62 -21.22 23.14
N GLY A 510 -20.59 -21.60 23.97
CA GLY A 510 -20.41 -22.45 25.15
C GLY A 510 -20.26 -21.67 26.46
N ASP A 511 -20.30 -22.39 27.58
CA ASP A 511 -20.43 -21.78 28.92
C ASP A 511 -19.31 -20.82 29.27
N VAL A 512 -18.08 -21.14 28.85
CA VAL A 512 -16.89 -20.28 29.07
C VAL A 512 -17.09 -18.87 28.51
N TYR A 513 -17.91 -18.69 27.46
CA TYR A 513 -18.14 -17.37 26.88
C TYR A 513 -19.41 -16.67 27.38
N LYS A 514 -20.33 -17.41 28.01
CA LYS A 514 -21.55 -16.85 28.59
C LYS A 514 -21.23 -15.93 29.76
N ASP A 515 -20.16 -16.22 30.50
CA ASP A 515 -19.70 -15.41 31.62
C ASP A 515 -19.24 -14.00 31.21
N PHE A 516 -18.94 -13.79 29.92
CA PHE A 516 -18.58 -12.47 29.37
C PHE A 516 -19.78 -11.67 28.85
N LEU A 517 -21.01 -12.21 28.91
CA LEU A 517 -22.18 -11.49 28.45
C LEU A 517 -22.41 -10.25 29.32
N PRO A 518 -22.71 -9.08 28.72
CA PRO A 518 -23.10 -7.90 29.48
C PRO A 518 -24.31 -8.26 30.35
N LYS A 519 -24.22 -7.98 31.66
CA LYS A 519 -25.38 -8.09 32.55
C LYS A 519 -26.46 -7.18 31.98
N GLN A 520 -27.65 -7.71 31.70
CA GLN A 520 -28.77 -6.88 31.28
C GLN A 520 -28.96 -5.79 32.34
N GLN A 521 -28.70 -4.53 32.00
CA GLN A 521 -29.19 -3.42 32.82
C GLN A 521 -30.69 -3.56 32.85
N SER A 522 -31.22 -3.75 34.06
CA SER A 522 -32.62 -3.88 34.39
C SER A 522 -33.42 -2.76 33.73
N GLN A 523 -34.06 -3.01 32.59
CA GLN A 523 -35.08 -2.13 32.02
C GLN A 523 -36.40 -2.24 32.82
N ASN A 524 -36.33 -2.15 34.14
CA ASN A 524 -37.49 -2.23 35.04
C ASN A 524 -37.73 -0.96 35.88
N GLU A 525 -37.07 0.16 35.62
CA GLU A 525 -37.28 1.42 36.37
C GLU A 525 -37.94 2.56 35.57
N VAL A 526 -38.73 2.27 34.52
CA VAL A 526 -39.53 3.31 33.82
C VAL A 526 -41.04 3.02 33.79
N ASN A 527 -41.53 1.98 34.47
CA ASN A 527 -42.97 1.70 34.55
C ASN A 527 -43.63 2.05 35.89
N ASN A 528 -42.94 2.75 36.80
CA ASN A 528 -43.56 3.26 38.03
C ASN A 528 -43.24 4.74 38.24
N SER A 529 -43.85 5.59 37.42
CA SER A 529 -44.11 6.98 37.81
C SER A 529 -45.25 7.56 36.96
N GLY A 530 -46.43 7.71 37.60
CA GLY A 530 -47.38 8.76 37.25
C GLY A 530 -48.53 8.36 36.33
N SER A 531 -49.61 7.82 36.92
CA SER A 531 -50.95 8.09 36.43
C SER A 531 -51.19 9.62 36.46
N PRO A 532 -51.69 10.25 35.37
CA PRO A 532 -52.02 11.67 35.40
C PRO A 532 -53.36 11.91 36.12
N PRO A 533 -53.51 12.99 36.90
CA PRO A 533 -54.81 13.35 37.46
C PRO A 533 -55.71 13.92 36.37
N SER A 534 -56.99 13.56 36.48
CA SER A 534 -58.12 13.98 35.66
C SER A 534 -58.17 15.51 35.47
N GLN A 535 -58.26 15.97 34.22
CA GLN A 535 -58.66 17.34 33.90
C GLN A 535 -60.15 17.40 33.57
N VAL A 536 -60.86 18.21 34.36
CA VAL A 536 -62.22 18.68 34.14
C VAL A 536 -62.22 19.76 33.06
N GLN A 537 -63.29 19.76 32.27
CA GLN A 537 -63.67 20.70 31.21
C GLN A 537 -63.73 22.16 31.74
N ASP A 538 -63.30 23.16 30.96
CA ASP A 538 -64.17 23.91 30.03
C ASP A 538 -63.57 25.25 29.54
N VAL A 539 -63.91 25.50 28.27
CA VAL A 539 -64.05 26.73 27.45
C VAL A 539 -63.75 28.12 28.08
N ARG A 540 -62.77 28.81 27.47
CA ARG A 540 -62.67 30.22 26.95
C ARG A 540 -63.71 31.30 27.33
N PRO A 541 -63.39 32.62 27.22
CA PRO A 541 -62.36 33.27 26.36
C PRO A 541 -61.06 33.68 27.05
#